data_AF-A0A355R699-F1
#
_entry.id   AF-A0A355R699-F1
#
_cell.length_a   1.000
_cell.length_b   1.000
_cell.length_c   1.000
_cell.angle_alpha   90.00
_cell.angle_beta   90.00
_cell.angle_gamma   90.00
#
_symmetry.space_group_name_H-M   'P 1'
#
loop_
_entity.id
_entity.type
_entity.pdbx_description
1 polymer ?
#
loop_
_entity_poly.entity_id
_entity_poly.type
_entity_poly.pdbx_seq_one_letter_code
_entity_poly.pdbx_strand_id
1 'polypeptide(L)'
;EIANLLPWVDQSLVRWATLRVDRAEPAQSGLARPDNAFLAEQQRLLVGWPTKLALAPDFSDRVISHLERDGIRPQAQADLADLPRPPLSVPAWEQLLP
;
A
#
# COMPACT_ATOMS: atom_id res chain seq x y z
N GLU A 1 -25.11 -15.83 -0.64
CA GLU A 1 -24.28 -15.68 -1.84
C GLU A 1 -23.27 -16.82 -2.00
N ILE A 2 -22.35 -17.04 -1.05
CA ILE A 2 -21.36 -18.14 -1.10
C ILE A 2 -22.00 -19.52 -1.34
N ALA A 3 -23.03 -19.90 -0.58
CA ALA A 3 -23.72 -21.19 -0.79
C ALA A 3 -24.40 -21.33 -2.18
N ASN A 4 -24.74 -20.21 -2.83
CA ASN A 4 -25.32 -20.24 -4.18
C ASN A 4 -24.24 -20.33 -5.26
N LEU A 5 -23.11 -19.65 -5.06
CA LEU A 5 -21.99 -19.62 -6.01
C LEU A 5 -21.09 -20.85 -5.89
N LEU A 6 -20.96 -21.40 -4.69
CA LEU A 6 -20.09 -22.53 -4.34
C LEU A 6 -20.88 -23.61 -3.57
N PRO A 7 -21.94 -24.20 -4.14
CA PRO A 7 -22.80 -25.17 -3.45
C PRO A 7 -22.10 -26.48 -3.10
N TRP A 8 -20.96 -26.79 -3.73
CA TRP A 8 -20.17 -28.00 -3.46
C TRP A 8 -19.24 -27.88 -2.24
N VAL A 9 -19.14 -26.69 -1.62
CA VAL A 9 -18.33 -26.48 -0.42
C VAL A 9 -19.20 -26.59 0.83
N ASP A 10 -18.91 -27.56 1.69
CA ASP A 10 -19.52 -27.62 3.02
C ASP A 10 -19.02 -26.45 3.89
N GLN A 11 -19.96 -25.65 4.38
CA GLN A 11 -19.70 -24.45 5.18
C GLN A 11 -20.01 -24.67 6.67
N SER A 12 -20.40 -25.89 7.08
CA SER A 12 -20.86 -26.21 8.44
C SER A 12 -19.88 -25.83 9.54
N LEU A 13 -18.57 -25.85 9.26
CA LEU A 13 -17.49 -25.52 10.19
C LEU A 13 -16.80 -24.18 9.91
N VAL A 14 -17.29 -23.40 8.94
CA VAL A 14 -16.66 -22.12 8.56
C VAL A 14 -16.94 -21.06 9.63
N ARG A 15 -15.90 -20.33 10.01
CA ARG A 15 -15.98 -19.17 10.90
C ARG A 15 -15.87 -17.89 10.08
N TRP A 16 -16.66 -16.89 10.46
CA TRP A 16 -16.76 -15.63 9.74
C TRP A 16 -16.37 -14.47 10.64
N ALA A 17 -15.61 -13.54 10.07
CA ALA A 17 -15.31 -12.24 10.67
C ALA A 17 -15.33 -11.18 9.56
N THR A 18 -15.57 -9.92 9.93
CA THR A 18 -15.56 -8.79 8.99
C THR A 18 -14.50 -7.78 9.40
N LEU A 19 -13.75 -7.24 8.43
CA LEU A 19 -12.78 -6.17 8.64
C LEU A 19 -13.28 -4.89 7.97
N ARG A 20 -13.36 -3.80 8.74
CA ARG A 20 -13.54 -2.45 8.18
C ARG A 20 -12.17 -1.83 7.95
N VAL A 21 -11.89 -1.38 6.74
CA VAL A 21 -10.64 -0.73 6.36
C VAL A 21 -10.90 0.29 5.27
N ASP A 22 -10.28 1.46 5.39
CA ASP A 22 -10.35 2.52 4.41
C ASP A 22 -9.20 2.41 3.40
N ARG A 23 -9.49 2.73 2.14
CA ARG A 23 -8.45 2.93 1.13
C ARG A 23 -7.98 4.38 1.21
N ALA A 24 -6.68 4.58 1.33
CA ALA A 24 -6.06 5.89 1.20
C ALA A 24 -5.68 6.14 -0.27
N GLU A 25 -6.36 7.08 -0.91
CA GLU A 25 -6.20 7.47 -2.31
C GLU A 25 -6.16 9.02 -2.40
N PRO A 26 -5.49 9.60 -3.42
CA PRO A 26 -5.50 11.05 -3.60
C PRO A 26 -6.94 11.54 -3.80
N ALA A 27 -7.27 12.70 -3.24
CA ALA A 27 -8.58 13.31 -3.44
C ALA A 27 -8.79 13.62 -4.94
N GLN A 28 -9.89 13.10 -5.51
CA GLN A 28 -10.24 13.33 -6.91
C GLN A 28 -11.44 14.25 -7.02
N SER A 29 -11.37 15.22 -7.94
CA SER A 29 -12.50 16.08 -8.30
C SER A 29 -13.45 15.42 -9.31
N GLY A 30 -13.03 14.32 -9.95
CA GLY A 30 -13.83 13.53 -10.89
C GLY A 30 -14.08 12.10 -10.40
N LEU A 31 -15.18 11.48 -10.82
CA LEU A 31 -15.60 10.10 -10.46
C LEU A 31 -14.71 8.99 -11.05
N ALA A 32 -13.54 9.30 -11.61
CA ALA A 32 -12.70 8.35 -12.33
C ALA A 32 -11.60 7.78 -11.45
N ARG A 33 -11.70 6.49 -11.12
CA ARG A 33 -10.70 5.76 -10.33
C ARG A 33 -9.33 5.82 -11.04
N PRO A 34 -8.26 6.31 -10.38
CA PRO A 34 -6.96 6.44 -11.03
C PRO A 34 -6.36 5.06 -11.30
N ASP A 35 -5.72 4.93 -12.45
CA ASP A 35 -5.03 3.73 -12.93
C ASP A 35 -3.51 3.79 -12.75
N ASN A 36 -3.00 4.89 -12.18
CA ASN A 36 -1.59 5.19 -11.97
C ASN A 36 -1.31 5.55 -10.50
N ALA A 37 -0.06 5.42 -10.07
CA ALA A 37 0.36 5.93 -8.78
C ALA A 37 0.32 7.48 -8.77
N PHE A 38 0.06 8.05 -7.61
CA PHE A 38 0.06 9.49 -7.39
C PHE A 38 1.32 9.90 -6.64
N LEU A 39 1.97 10.96 -7.12
CA LEU A 39 3.10 11.62 -6.45
C LEU A 39 2.96 13.13 -6.62
N ALA A 40 3.07 13.85 -5.51
CA ALA A 40 3.11 15.30 -5.46
C ALA A 40 4.41 15.76 -4.80
N GLU A 41 4.86 16.95 -5.19
CA GLU A 41 6.09 17.57 -4.70
C GLU A 41 5.76 18.93 -4.06
N GLN A 42 6.39 19.22 -2.93
CA GLN A 42 6.49 20.56 -2.37
C GLN A 42 7.90 20.79 -1.85
N GLN A 43 8.69 21.59 -2.58
CA GLN A 43 10.12 21.79 -2.29
C GLN A 43 10.86 20.43 -2.20
N ARG A 44 11.37 20.06 -1.02
CA ARG A 44 12.09 18.79 -0.81
C ARG A 44 11.19 17.64 -0.32
N LEU A 45 9.88 17.87 -0.23
CA LEU A 45 8.91 16.86 0.19
C LEU A 45 8.29 16.20 -1.04
N LEU A 46 8.42 14.88 -1.12
CA LEU A 46 7.66 14.03 -2.02
C LEU A 46 6.59 13.28 -1.22
N VAL A 47 5.34 13.34 -1.67
CA VAL A 47 4.18 12.71 -0.98
C VAL A 47 3.28 12.01 -2.00
N GLY A 48 2.81 10.82 -1.69
CA GLY A 48 1.91 10.14 -2.61
C GLY A 48 1.38 8.78 -2.15
N TRP A 49 0.58 8.18 -3.02
CA TRP A 49 -0.09 6.89 -2.81
C TRP A 49 -0.01 6.05 -4.09
N PRO A 50 0.24 4.72 -3.99
CA PRO A 50 0.25 3.86 -5.18
C PRO A 50 -1.16 3.59 -5.73
N THR A 51 -2.23 3.82 -4.94
CA THR A 51 -3.67 3.53 -5.24
C THR A 51 -4.03 2.04 -5.37
N LYS A 52 -3.09 1.19 -5.80
CA LYS A 52 -3.17 -0.28 -5.78
C LYS A 52 -1.82 -0.85 -5.37
N LEU A 53 -1.80 -2.01 -4.70
CA LEU A 53 -0.55 -2.69 -4.35
C LEU A 53 0.27 -3.04 -5.61
N ALA A 54 -0.38 -3.42 -6.71
CA ALA A 54 0.26 -3.71 -7.99
C ALA A 54 0.98 -2.50 -8.62
N LEU A 55 0.67 -1.27 -8.19
CA LEU A 55 1.27 -0.03 -8.69
C LEU A 55 2.40 0.50 -7.79
N ALA A 56 2.85 -0.27 -6.80
CA ALA A 56 4.03 0.08 -6.01
C ALA A 56 5.31 0.26 -6.85
N PRO A 57 5.54 -0.53 -7.93
CA PRO A 57 6.65 -0.27 -8.84
C PRO A 57 6.53 1.08 -9.56
N ASP A 58 5.37 1.39 -10.16
CA ASP A 58 5.12 2.70 -10.82
C ASP A 58 5.31 3.88 -9.85
N PHE A 59 4.90 3.73 -8.59
CA PHE A 59 5.15 4.73 -7.56
C PHE A 59 6.65 4.96 -7.31
N SER A 60 7.43 3.87 -7.24
CA SER A 60 8.88 3.92 -7.02
C SER A 60 9.59 4.57 -8.21
N ASP A 61 9.21 4.21 -9.44
CA ASP A 61 9.79 4.77 -10.67
C ASP A 61 9.56 6.28 -10.78
N ARG A 62 8.37 6.75 -10.38
CA ARG A 62 8.07 8.19 -10.30
C ARG A 62 8.96 8.92 -9.30
N VAL A 63 9.17 8.34 -8.12
CA VAL A 63 10.07 8.92 -7.10
C VAL A 63 11.50 8.99 -7.64
N ILE A 64 12.00 7.90 -8.24
CA ILE A 64 13.36 7.84 -8.81
C ILE A 64 13.53 8.89 -9.91
N SER A 65 12.56 9.00 -10.82
CA SER A 65 12.59 10.01 -11.88
C SER A 65 12.69 11.44 -11.34
N HIS A 66 12.02 11.71 -10.20
CA HIS A 66 12.10 12.99 -9.50
C HIS A 66 13.50 13.27 -8.94
N LEU A 67 14.09 12.27 -8.29
CA LEU A 67 15.46 12.36 -7.77
C LEU A 67 16.48 12.59 -8.90
N GLU A 68 16.28 11.92 -10.04
CA GLU A 68 17.12 12.06 -11.22
C GLU A 68 17.01 13.45 -11.87
N ARG A 69 15.79 13.95 -12.04
CA ARG A 69 15.50 15.31 -12.54
C ARG A 69 16.23 16.37 -11.72
N ASP A 70 16.27 16.19 -10.39
CA ASP A 70 16.86 17.15 -9.45
C ASP A 70 18.36 16.94 -9.24
N GLY A 71 18.96 15.97 -9.92
CA GLY A 71 20.38 15.65 -9.78
C GLY A 71 20.76 15.16 -8.39
N ILE A 72 19.81 14.58 -7.64
CA ILE A 72 20.09 13.99 -6.34
C ILE A 72 20.89 12.70 -6.57
N ARG A 73 22.04 12.60 -5.90
CA ARG A 73 22.99 11.49 -6.02
C ARG A 73 23.34 10.95 -4.64
N PRO A 74 23.70 9.65 -4.54
CA PRO A 74 24.22 9.09 -3.30
C PRO A 74 25.42 9.88 -2.77
N GLN A 75 25.52 9.99 -1.45
CA GLN A 75 26.62 10.65 -0.74
C GLN A 75 27.09 9.76 0.41
N ALA A 76 28.28 10.05 0.95
CA ALA A 76 28.77 9.34 2.13
C ALA A 76 27.82 9.57 3.32
N GLN A 77 27.46 8.48 4.00
CA GLN A 77 26.52 8.48 5.12
C GLN A 77 27.14 7.72 6.31
N ALA A 78 26.78 8.14 7.53
CA ALA A 78 27.16 7.43 8.74
C ALA A 78 26.49 6.04 8.82
N ASP A 79 27.06 5.14 9.62
CA ASP A 79 26.45 3.84 9.91
C ASP A 79 25.13 4.02 10.69
N LEU A 80 24.10 3.27 10.30
CA LEU A 80 22.75 3.32 10.86
C LEU A 80 22.35 1.97 11.51
N ALA A 81 23.30 1.06 11.75
CA ALA A 81 23.04 -0.27 12.29
C ALA A 81 22.31 -0.28 13.64
N ASP A 82 22.51 0.75 14.48
CA ASP A 82 21.95 0.84 15.83
C ASP A 82 20.52 1.44 15.89
N LEU A 83 19.88 1.66 14.73
CA LEU A 83 18.51 2.15 14.69
C LEU A 83 17.49 1.06 15.11
N PRO A 84 16.41 1.45 15.82
CA PRO A 84 15.35 0.51 16.20
C PRO A 84 14.67 -0.07 14.95
N ARG A 85 14.41 -1.37 14.96
CA ARG A 85 13.71 -2.07 13.88
C ARG A 85 12.20 -2.07 14.13
N PRO A 86 11.36 -1.67 13.15
CA PRO A 86 9.92 -1.76 13.31
C PRO A 86 9.45 -3.23 13.34
N PRO A 87 8.38 -3.55 14.06
CA PRO A 87 7.78 -4.89 14.04
C PRO A 87 7.09 -5.17 12.71
N LEU A 88 6.89 -6.45 12.42
CA LEU A 88 6.04 -6.89 11.31
C LEU A 88 4.57 -6.91 11.73
N SER A 89 3.66 -6.55 10.82
CA SER A 89 2.22 -6.63 11.06
C SER A 89 1.73 -8.07 10.97
N VAL A 90 0.82 -8.44 11.87
CA VAL A 90 0.09 -9.72 11.84
C VAL A 90 -1.14 -9.57 10.92
N PRO A 91 -1.44 -10.52 10.02
CA PRO A 91 -2.61 -10.42 9.16
C PRO A 91 -3.92 -10.51 9.95
N ALA A 92 -4.99 -9.92 9.43
CA ALA A 92 -6.25 -9.80 10.16
C ALA A 92 -6.88 -11.16 10.54
N TRP A 93 -6.69 -12.20 9.74
CA TRP A 93 -7.26 -13.53 10.03
C TRP A 93 -6.61 -14.21 11.24
N GLU A 94 -5.36 -13.90 11.58
CA GLU A 94 -4.72 -14.40 12.81
C GLU A 94 -5.14 -13.60 14.06
N GLN A 95 -5.76 -12.43 13.87
CA GLN A 95 -6.23 -11.57 14.97
C GLN A 95 -7.72 -11.72 15.24
N LEU A 96 -8.52 -11.87 14.18
CA LEU A 96 -9.99 -11.84 14.25
C LEU A 96 -10.61 -13.23 14.42
N LEU A 97 -9.87 -14.28 14.07
CA LEU A 97 -10.29 -15.66 14.22
C LEU A 97 -9.38 -16.35 15.26
N PRO A 98 -9.95 -17.21 16.12
CA PRO A 98 -9.19 -17.99 17.10
C PRO A 98 -8.35 -19.10 16.45
#